data_AF-A0A7S0PM19-F1
#
_entry.id   AF-A0A7S0PM19-F1
#
_cell.length_a   1.000
_cell.length_b   1.000
_cell.length_c   1.000
_cell.angle_alpha   90.00
_cell.angle_beta   90.00
_cell.angle_gamma   90.00
#
_symmetry.space_group_name_H-M   'P 1'
#
loop_
_entity.id
_entity.type
_entity.pdbx_description
1 polymer ?
#
loop_
_entity_poly.entity_id
_entity_poly.type
_entity_poly.pdbx_seq_one_letter_code
_entity_poly.pdbx_strand_id
1 'polypeptide(L)'
;MTSPFTHDMTTRYFKRHKYFGLNAKDVKFFKQGTLPCFTEAGGIILKSFDEVSEAPDGNGGIYAALAREGIIDDMRARGIEHVYAYCVDNALVQVGDPAFVGCCVERRCDAGAKVITKAYPTEPVGVFATRINSETGKKEYHVVEYSEIPESLATAKDKRTGELKFNAANIALHYYSFEFLAKCCLDLKLPHHIARKKIPFLDVATGETVTPEQPNGIKLEAFIFDVYKYANSVCVVQGHRARDFAPVKNAEGTGKDSPDTARELITTLHAQWITDAGGVIENVPEGVPPACEIAASASYAGENIPPGVRVPHASYVQTFAK
;
A
#
# COMPACT_ATOMS: atom_id res chain seq x y z
N MET A 1 3.34 -10.75 -3.56
CA MET A 1 3.50 -11.36 -2.23
C MET A 1 2.14 -11.75 -1.67
N THR A 2 2.00 -12.93 -1.09
CA THR A 2 0.79 -13.38 -0.36
C THR A 2 1.18 -13.85 1.06
N SER A 3 0.23 -13.97 1.98
CA SER A 3 0.46 -14.74 3.20
C SER A 3 0.20 -16.23 2.95
N PRO A 4 0.62 -17.14 3.84
CA PRO A 4 0.20 -18.54 3.76
C PRO A 4 -1.33 -18.70 3.72
N PHE A 5 -2.07 -17.82 4.40
CA PHE A 5 -3.53 -17.85 4.48
C PHE A 5 -4.24 -17.38 3.20
N THR A 6 -3.57 -16.61 2.33
CA THR A 6 -4.18 -16.06 1.10
C THR A 6 -3.66 -16.69 -0.18
N HIS A 7 -2.53 -17.40 -0.14
CA HIS A 7 -1.81 -17.87 -1.32
C HIS A 7 -2.65 -18.74 -2.27
N ASP A 8 -3.28 -19.79 -1.76
CA ASP A 8 -3.99 -20.77 -2.61
C ASP A 8 -5.22 -20.15 -3.27
N MET A 9 -5.95 -19.32 -2.54
CA MET A 9 -7.10 -18.61 -3.06
C MET A 9 -6.69 -17.63 -4.17
N THR A 10 -5.65 -16.83 -3.94
CA THR A 10 -5.14 -15.85 -4.91
C THR A 10 -4.64 -16.54 -6.19
N THR A 11 -3.80 -17.57 -6.06
CA THR A 11 -3.25 -18.27 -7.22
C THR A 11 -4.35 -18.97 -8.04
N ARG A 12 -5.33 -19.59 -7.38
CA ARG A 12 -6.50 -20.18 -8.04
C ARG A 12 -7.34 -19.12 -8.75
N TYR A 13 -7.54 -17.96 -8.14
CA TYR A 13 -8.32 -16.87 -8.72
C TYR A 13 -7.69 -16.35 -10.01
N PHE A 14 -6.37 -16.12 -10.03
CA PHE A 14 -5.64 -15.70 -11.24
C PHE A 14 -5.70 -16.76 -12.34
N LYS A 15 -5.49 -18.04 -12.00
CA LYS A 15 -5.60 -19.14 -12.98
C LYS A 15 -7.00 -19.22 -13.59
N ARG A 16 -8.05 -19.11 -12.77
CA ARG A 16 -9.45 -19.13 -13.22
C ARG A 16 -9.75 -17.98 -14.20
N HIS A 17 -9.16 -16.81 -13.98
CA HIS A 17 -9.34 -15.63 -14.84
C HIS A 17 -8.27 -15.50 -15.92
N LYS A 18 -7.53 -16.57 -16.23
CA LYS A 18 -6.48 -16.59 -17.27
C LYS A 18 -5.50 -15.42 -17.12
N TYR A 19 -5.11 -15.12 -15.88
CA TYR A 19 -4.18 -14.03 -15.53
C TYR A 19 -4.60 -12.66 -16.05
N PHE A 20 -5.90 -12.44 -16.28
CA PHE A 20 -6.44 -11.17 -16.79
C PHE A 20 -5.81 -10.73 -18.13
N GLY A 21 -5.40 -11.71 -18.95
CA GLY A 21 -4.73 -11.45 -20.24
C GLY A 21 -3.21 -11.29 -20.16
N LEU A 22 -2.62 -11.27 -18.96
CA LEU A 22 -1.18 -11.25 -18.78
C LEU A 22 -0.57 -12.63 -19.07
N ASN A 23 0.73 -12.64 -19.40
CA ASN A 23 1.46 -13.88 -19.52
C ASN A 23 1.72 -14.49 -18.14
N ALA A 24 1.26 -15.72 -17.92
CA ALA A 24 1.41 -16.43 -16.65
C ALA A 24 2.88 -16.55 -16.18
N LYS A 25 3.85 -16.58 -17.11
CA LYS A 25 5.29 -16.67 -16.77
C LYS A 25 5.85 -15.38 -16.14
N ASP A 26 5.15 -14.27 -16.32
CA ASP A 26 5.53 -12.93 -15.86
C ASP A 26 4.78 -12.53 -14.58
N VAL A 27 3.86 -13.37 -14.10
CA VAL A 27 3.18 -13.20 -12.81
C VAL A 27 3.75 -14.18 -11.79
N LYS A 28 4.61 -13.67 -10.89
CA LYS A 28 5.25 -14.48 -9.84
C LYS A 28 4.51 -14.35 -8.51
N PHE A 29 3.99 -15.47 -8.01
CA PHE A 29 3.46 -15.55 -6.64
C PHE A 29 4.54 -16.09 -5.70
N PHE A 30 4.67 -15.48 -4.54
CA PHE A 30 5.60 -15.89 -3.50
C PHE A 30 4.98 -15.55 -2.14
N LYS A 31 5.28 -16.39 -1.14
CA LYS A 31 4.71 -16.27 0.22
C LYS A 31 5.65 -15.49 1.12
N GLN A 32 5.10 -14.59 1.93
CA GLN A 32 5.82 -14.06 3.09
C GLN A 32 5.89 -15.09 4.23
N GLY A 33 6.70 -14.82 5.24
CA GLY A 33 6.82 -15.67 6.41
C GLY A 33 5.66 -15.53 7.39
N THR A 34 5.80 -16.23 8.50
CA THR A 34 4.96 -16.09 9.70
C THR A 34 5.86 -15.98 10.91
N LEU A 35 5.32 -15.37 11.96
CA LEU A 35 5.90 -15.38 13.29
C LEU A 35 4.87 -15.92 14.29
N PRO A 36 5.32 -16.61 15.35
CA PRO A 36 4.45 -16.95 16.47
C PRO A 36 3.82 -15.70 17.08
N CYS A 37 2.61 -15.85 17.59
CA CYS A 37 1.98 -14.88 18.47
C CYS A 37 2.49 -15.09 19.90
N PHE A 38 2.67 -14.01 20.65
CA PHE A 38 3.18 -14.08 22.02
C PHE A 38 2.18 -13.49 23.01
N THR A 39 2.23 -13.93 24.26
CA THR A 39 1.63 -13.22 25.39
C THR A 39 2.45 -11.97 25.70
N GLU A 40 1.90 -11.03 26.48
CA GLU A 40 2.66 -9.86 26.96
C GLU A 40 3.90 -10.26 27.79
N ALA A 41 3.89 -11.46 28.40
CA ALA A 41 5.03 -12.01 29.13
C ALA A 41 6.09 -12.68 28.22
N GLY A 42 5.87 -12.71 26.91
CA GLY A 42 6.80 -13.30 25.93
C GLY A 42 6.65 -14.80 25.71
N GLY A 43 5.62 -15.45 26.26
CA GLY A 43 5.32 -16.86 26.00
C GLY A 43 4.62 -17.05 24.65
N ILE A 44 4.90 -18.14 23.94
CA ILE A 44 4.22 -18.45 22.67
C ILE A 44 2.76 -18.85 22.95
N ILE A 45 1.83 -18.33 22.16
CA ILE A 45 0.41 -18.68 22.23
C ILE A 45 0.15 -19.90 21.35
N LEU A 46 -0.42 -20.95 21.93
CA LEU A 46 -0.92 -22.11 21.20
C LEU A 46 -2.34 -21.87 20.73
N LYS A 47 -2.69 -22.33 19.52
CA LYS A 47 -4.05 -22.32 18.96
C LYS A 47 -4.79 -23.61 19.28
N SER A 48 -4.07 -24.74 19.27
CA SER A 48 -4.50 -26.08 19.71
C SER A 48 -3.32 -26.81 20.38
N PHE A 49 -3.50 -28.04 20.83
CA PHE A 49 -2.41 -28.83 21.46
C PHE A 49 -1.24 -29.11 20.51
N ASP A 50 -1.47 -29.07 19.20
CA ASP A 50 -0.54 -29.42 18.13
C ASP A 50 -0.20 -28.22 17.21
N GLU A 51 -0.81 -27.05 17.40
CA GLU A 51 -0.66 -25.88 16.52
C GLU A 51 -0.28 -24.63 17.32
N VAL A 52 0.79 -23.96 16.88
CA VAL A 52 1.17 -22.62 17.35
C VAL A 52 0.27 -21.58 16.68
N SER A 53 -0.18 -20.58 17.44
CA SER A 53 -0.90 -19.45 16.87
C SER A 53 0.09 -18.55 16.14
N GLU A 54 0.03 -18.54 14.81
CA GLU A 54 0.93 -17.76 13.96
C GLU A 54 0.23 -16.60 13.26
N ALA A 55 0.98 -15.55 12.95
CA ALA A 55 0.53 -14.44 12.12
C ALA A 55 1.56 -14.09 11.06
N PRO A 56 1.16 -13.46 9.94
CA PRO A 56 2.14 -12.97 8.97
C PRO A 56 3.09 -11.95 9.60
N ASP A 57 4.34 -11.94 9.15
CA ASP A 57 5.48 -11.20 9.70
C ASP A 57 5.51 -9.69 9.38
N GLY A 58 4.35 -9.11 9.04
CA GLY A 58 4.21 -7.73 8.58
C GLY A 58 4.61 -7.53 7.11
N ASN A 59 4.26 -6.37 6.52
CA ASN A 59 4.58 -6.10 5.11
C ASN A 59 6.10 -5.92 4.86
N GLY A 60 6.89 -5.64 5.90
CA GLY A 60 8.36 -5.67 5.85
C GLY A 60 8.95 -7.07 5.72
N GLY A 61 8.16 -8.14 5.92
CA GLY A 61 8.55 -9.52 5.59
C GLY A 61 8.84 -9.73 4.10
N ILE A 62 8.47 -8.77 3.24
CA ILE A 62 8.74 -8.80 1.79
C ILE A 62 10.22 -8.99 1.47
N TYR A 63 11.15 -8.39 2.22
CA TYR A 63 12.57 -8.44 1.90
C TYR A 63 13.13 -9.86 2.06
N ALA A 64 12.85 -10.49 3.20
CA ALA A 64 13.24 -11.87 3.45
C ALA A 64 12.53 -12.84 2.49
N ALA A 65 11.26 -12.60 2.18
CA ALA A 65 10.49 -13.41 1.24
C ALA A 65 11.03 -13.35 -0.19
N LEU A 66 11.39 -12.15 -0.67
CA LEU A 66 11.96 -11.96 -2.00
C LEU A 66 13.29 -12.72 -2.18
N ALA A 67 14.14 -12.73 -1.14
CA ALA A 67 15.39 -13.51 -1.13
C ALA A 67 15.11 -15.02 -1.06
N ARG A 68 14.35 -15.47 -0.05
CA ARG A 68 14.06 -16.89 0.20
C ARG A 68 13.40 -17.58 -0.99
N GLU A 69 12.48 -16.89 -1.66
CA GLU A 69 11.67 -17.45 -2.75
C GLU A 69 12.32 -17.25 -4.13
N GLY A 70 13.58 -16.76 -4.19
CA GLY A 70 14.34 -16.59 -5.43
C GLY A 70 13.82 -15.47 -6.35
N ILE A 71 13.00 -14.56 -5.84
CA ILE A 71 12.42 -13.47 -6.65
C ILE A 71 13.46 -12.41 -6.98
N ILE A 72 14.37 -12.09 -6.06
CA ILE A 72 15.50 -11.18 -6.36
C ILE A 72 16.39 -11.73 -7.47
N ASP A 73 16.61 -13.05 -7.49
CA ASP A 73 17.42 -13.68 -8.54
C ASP A 73 16.70 -13.70 -9.89
N ASP A 74 15.37 -13.93 -9.92
CA ASP A 74 14.55 -13.79 -11.14
C ASP A 74 14.57 -12.34 -11.66
N MET A 75 14.44 -11.34 -10.78
CA MET A 75 14.58 -9.92 -11.14
C MET A 75 15.95 -9.62 -11.75
N ARG A 76 17.04 -10.12 -11.14
CA ARG A 76 18.41 -9.97 -11.66
C ARG A 76 18.55 -10.60 -13.05
N ALA A 77 18.07 -11.83 -13.21
CA ALA A 77 18.16 -12.56 -14.48
C ALA A 77 17.36 -11.89 -15.61
N ARG A 78 16.29 -11.16 -15.27
CA ARG A 78 15.48 -10.38 -16.22
C ARG A 78 16.02 -8.97 -16.49
N GLY A 79 17.05 -8.53 -15.77
CA GLY A 79 17.58 -7.16 -15.88
C GLY A 79 16.60 -6.10 -15.37
N ILE A 80 15.85 -6.39 -14.30
CA ILE A 80 14.97 -5.39 -13.68
C ILE A 80 15.82 -4.36 -12.94
N GLU A 81 15.69 -3.09 -13.28
CA GLU A 81 16.44 -1.97 -12.67
C GLU A 81 15.61 -1.19 -11.64
N HIS A 82 14.28 -1.23 -11.77
CA HIS A 82 13.34 -0.39 -11.04
C HIS A 82 12.17 -1.21 -10.52
N VAL A 83 11.85 -1.09 -9.23
CA VAL A 83 10.77 -1.85 -8.60
C VAL A 83 9.76 -0.90 -7.97
N TYR A 84 8.51 -0.99 -8.41
CA TYR A 84 7.37 -0.29 -7.84
C TYR A 84 6.62 -1.24 -6.90
N ALA A 85 6.46 -0.85 -5.63
CA ALA A 85 5.73 -1.61 -4.62
C ALA A 85 4.52 -0.80 -4.14
N TYR A 86 3.38 -1.48 -4.00
CA TYR A 86 2.14 -0.84 -3.58
C TYR A 86 1.31 -1.74 -2.66
N CYS A 87 0.35 -1.13 -1.93
CA CYS A 87 -0.65 -1.87 -1.16
C CYS A 87 -1.87 -2.21 -2.01
N VAL A 88 -2.36 -3.45 -1.90
CA VAL A 88 -3.44 -3.99 -2.74
C VAL A 88 -4.79 -3.30 -2.55
N ASP A 89 -5.00 -2.61 -1.43
CA ASP A 89 -6.29 -2.04 -1.06
C ASP A 89 -6.54 -0.62 -1.58
N ASN A 90 -5.58 -0.02 -2.27
CA ASN A 90 -5.78 1.27 -2.92
C ASN A 90 -6.42 1.08 -4.29
N ALA A 91 -7.72 1.37 -4.40
CA ALA A 91 -8.48 1.19 -5.63
C ALA A 91 -8.09 2.17 -6.76
N LEU A 92 -7.45 3.29 -6.41
CA LEU A 92 -6.94 4.29 -7.36
C LEU A 92 -5.45 4.10 -7.72
N VAL A 93 -4.83 3.00 -7.32
CA VAL A 93 -3.40 2.80 -7.58
C VAL A 93 -3.10 2.79 -9.08
N GLN A 94 -2.26 3.73 -9.50
CA GLN A 94 -1.64 3.74 -10.83
C GLN A 94 -0.44 2.79 -10.83
N VAL A 95 -0.70 1.51 -11.09
CA VAL A 95 0.33 0.45 -11.04
C VAL A 95 1.45 0.74 -12.03
N GLY A 96 2.64 1.03 -11.51
CA GLY A 96 3.80 1.38 -12.33
C GLY A 96 3.76 2.80 -12.89
N ASP A 97 3.12 3.75 -12.19
CA ASP A 97 3.07 5.18 -12.52
C ASP A 97 4.40 5.69 -13.12
N PRO A 98 4.43 5.97 -14.44
CA PRO A 98 5.67 6.33 -15.13
C PRO A 98 6.19 7.71 -14.70
N ALA A 99 5.33 8.63 -14.25
CA ALA A 99 5.76 9.93 -13.78
C ALA A 99 6.47 9.82 -12.42
N PHE A 100 5.92 9.03 -11.50
CA PHE A 100 6.57 8.76 -10.21
C PHE A 100 7.87 7.98 -10.36
N VAL A 101 7.85 6.89 -11.13
CA VAL A 101 9.06 6.08 -11.38
C VAL A 101 10.10 6.93 -12.11
N GLY A 102 9.72 7.65 -13.18
CA GLY A 102 10.61 8.52 -13.93
C GLY A 102 11.28 9.59 -13.08
N CYS A 103 10.55 10.25 -12.18
CA CYS A 103 11.12 11.20 -11.22
C CYS A 103 12.21 10.57 -10.33
N CYS A 104 11.99 9.33 -9.88
CA CYS A 104 12.96 8.59 -9.09
C CYS A 104 14.21 8.22 -9.90
N VAL A 105 14.03 7.80 -11.15
CA VAL A 105 15.11 7.46 -12.09
C VAL A 105 15.97 8.69 -12.41
N GLU A 106 15.35 9.82 -12.77
CA GLU A 106 16.05 11.07 -13.09
C GLU A 106 16.87 11.58 -11.90
N ARG A 107 16.36 11.43 -10.68
CA ARG A 107 17.05 11.80 -9.44
C ARG A 107 18.07 10.77 -8.98
N ARG A 108 18.16 9.61 -9.65
CA ARG A 108 19.04 8.49 -9.29
C ARG A 108 18.92 8.12 -7.81
N CYS A 109 17.69 8.03 -7.31
CA CYS A 109 17.45 7.72 -5.90
C CYS A 109 17.47 6.21 -5.63
N ASP A 110 17.93 5.82 -4.44
CA ASP A 110 17.88 4.43 -3.95
C ASP A 110 16.44 4.00 -3.67
N ALA A 111 15.66 4.88 -3.04
CA ALA A 111 14.26 4.66 -2.70
C ALA A 111 13.41 5.89 -3.01
N GLY A 112 12.12 5.70 -3.23
CA GLY A 112 11.19 6.79 -3.44
C GLY A 112 9.81 6.47 -2.89
N ALA A 113 9.07 7.48 -2.48
CA ALA A 113 7.71 7.33 -1.99
C ALA A 113 6.79 8.34 -2.67
N LYS A 114 5.62 7.89 -3.14
CA LYS A 114 4.53 8.78 -3.48
C LYS A 114 3.72 9.03 -2.20
N VAL A 115 3.51 10.30 -1.87
CA VAL A 115 2.81 10.74 -0.66
C VAL A 115 1.65 11.63 -1.04
N ILE A 116 0.67 11.78 -0.14
CA ILE A 116 -0.37 12.80 -0.28
C ILE A 116 -0.32 13.76 0.90
N THR A 117 -1.00 14.90 0.78
CA THR A 117 -1.15 15.81 1.91
C THR A 117 -2.02 15.16 2.98
N LYS A 118 -1.48 15.08 4.20
CA LYS A 118 -2.22 14.67 5.40
C LYS A 118 -3.35 15.67 5.63
N ALA A 119 -4.59 15.18 5.66
CA ALA A 119 -5.79 16.01 5.69
C ALA A 119 -6.01 16.66 7.06
N TYR A 120 -5.72 15.94 8.14
CA TYR A 120 -5.91 16.41 9.51
C TYR A 120 -4.95 15.69 10.48
N PRO A 121 -4.64 16.27 11.66
CA PRO A 121 -3.63 15.73 12.59
C PRO A 121 -3.78 14.24 12.95
N THR A 122 -5.02 13.80 13.16
CA THR A 122 -5.38 12.44 13.60
C THR A 122 -5.73 11.49 12.45
N GLU A 123 -5.41 11.84 11.20
CA GLU A 123 -5.58 10.92 10.08
C GLU A 123 -4.71 9.66 10.31
N PRO A 124 -5.26 8.44 10.20
CA PRO A 124 -4.57 7.18 10.52
C PRO A 124 -3.61 6.76 9.39
N VAL A 125 -2.64 7.62 9.10
CA VAL A 125 -1.60 7.46 8.09
C VAL A 125 -0.25 7.76 8.70
N GLY A 126 0.74 6.91 8.44
CA GLY A 126 2.13 7.22 8.73
C GLY A 126 2.59 8.45 7.96
N VAL A 127 3.57 9.18 8.48
CA VAL A 127 4.11 10.39 7.85
C VAL A 127 5.61 10.25 7.60
N PHE A 128 6.05 10.65 6.41
CA PHE A 128 7.48 10.75 6.13
C PHE A 128 8.10 11.88 6.95
N ALA A 129 9.20 11.56 7.61
CA ALA A 129 9.98 12.50 8.40
C ALA A 129 11.47 12.22 8.20
N THR A 130 12.29 13.21 8.55
CA THR A 130 13.75 13.08 8.51
C THR A 130 14.32 13.38 9.87
N ARG A 131 15.34 12.62 10.26
CA ARG A 131 16.14 12.90 11.46
C ARG A 131 17.62 12.87 11.09
N ILE A 132 18.43 13.62 11.83
CA ILE A 132 19.88 13.48 11.78
C ILE A 132 20.26 12.41 12.78
N ASN A 133 20.93 11.35 12.31
CA ASN A 133 21.49 10.35 13.19
C ASN A 133 22.61 10.99 14.02
N SER A 134 22.51 10.96 15.35
CA SER A 134 23.43 11.64 16.25
C SER A 134 24.85 11.04 16.25
N GLU A 135 24.99 9.77 15.89
CA GLU A 135 26.28 9.07 15.88
C GLU A 135 27.01 9.26 14.55
N THR A 136 26.29 9.22 13.43
CA THR A 136 26.89 9.26 12.09
C THR A 136 26.78 10.64 11.42
N GLY A 137 25.95 11.53 11.93
CA GLY A 137 25.60 12.81 11.28
C GLY A 137 24.79 12.67 10.00
N LYS A 138 24.44 11.44 9.58
CA LYS A 138 23.70 11.19 8.34
C LYS A 138 22.23 11.59 8.50
N LYS A 139 21.68 12.25 7.47
CA LYS A 139 20.23 12.45 7.34
C LYS A 139 19.57 11.13 6.98
N GLU A 140 18.70 10.65 7.85
CA GLU A 140 17.90 9.45 7.65
C GLU A 140 16.45 9.82 7.34
N TYR A 141 15.81 8.98 6.52
CA TYR A 141 14.38 9.08 6.20
C TYR A 141 13.63 7.97 6.95
N HIS A 142 12.50 8.33 7.53
CA HIS A 142 11.67 7.44 8.33
C HIS A 142 10.21 7.68 7.98
N VAL A 143 9.39 6.66 8.19
CA VAL A 143 7.95 6.85 8.30
C VAL A 143 7.62 6.68 9.79
N VAL A 144 7.00 7.70 10.36
CA VAL A 144 6.50 7.62 11.73
C VAL A 144 5.03 7.21 11.64
N GLU A 145 4.71 6.03 12.14
CA GLU A 145 3.33 5.53 12.10
C GLU A 145 2.39 6.39 12.95
N TYR A 146 1.12 6.44 12.55
CA TYR A 146 0.13 7.28 13.23
C TYR A 146 -0.09 6.87 14.70
N SER A 147 0.16 5.60 15.03
CA SER A 147 0.11 5.08 16.39
C SER A 147 1.34 5.43 17.24
N GLU A 148 2.41 5.94 16.62
CA GLU A 148 3.71 6.20 17.24
C GLU A 148 4.06 7.69 17.28
N ILE A 149 3.37 8.53 16.51
CA ILE A 149 3.60 9.99 16.49
C ILE A 149 3.00 10.68 17.72
N PRO A 150 3.79 11.44 18.50
CA PRO A 150 3.26 12.26 19.59
C PRO A 150 2.29 13.34 19.10
N GLU A 151 1.27 13.65 19.88
CA GLU A 151 0.25 14.66 19.55
C GLU A 151 0.87 16.03 19.23
N SER A 152 1.92 16.42 19.97
CA SER A 152 2.63 17.69 19.76
C SER A 152 3.28 17.78 18.37
N LEU A 153 3.70 16.66 17.78
CA LEU A 153 4.22 16.62 16.43
C LEU A 153 3.10 16.45 15.40
N ALA A 154 2.08 15.65 15.70
CA ALA A 154 0.94 15.44 14.81
C ALA A 154 0.15 16.72 14.52
N THR A 155 0.08 17.63 15.50
CA THR A 155 -0.62 18.92 15.41
C THR A 155 0.30 20.08 15.04
N ALA A 156 1.62 19.87 15.01
CA ALA A 156 2.61 20.90 14.72
C ALA A 156 2.33 21.56 13.37
N LYS A 157 2.42 22.89 13.33
CA LYS A 157 2.23 23.68 12.12
C LYS A 157 3.55 24.22 11.59
N ASP A 158 3.69 24.25 10.27
CA ASP A 158 4.76 24.99 9.62
C ASP A 158 4.49 26.50 9.75
N LYS A 159 5.47 27.25 10.28
CA LYS A 159 5.28 28.67 10.62
C LYS A 159 5.09 29.57 9.39
N ARG A 160 5.53 29.13 8.22
CA ARG A 160 5.48 29.91 6.98
C ARG A 160 4.18 29.69 6.22
N THR A 161 3.69 28.46 6.21
CA THR A 161 2.52 28.04 5.41
C THR A 161 1.24 27.89 6.23
N GLY A 162 1.34 27.66 7.55
CA GLY A 162 0.19 27.33 8.40
C GLY A 162 -0.33 25.89 8.22
N GLU A 163 0.27 25.11 7.33
CA GLU A 163 -0.05 23.71 7.11
C GLU A 163 0.51 22.81 8.23
N LEU A 164 0.10 21.54 8.26
CA LEU A 164 0.74 20.57 9.15
C LEU A 164 2.23 20.44 8.78
N LYS A 165 3.11 20.53 9.77
CA LYS A 165 4.56 20.40 9.57
C LYS A 165 4.94 19.01 9.05
N PHE A 166 4.21 17.99 9.50
CA PHE A 166 4.34 16.61 9.04
C PHE A 166 3.12 16.24 8.19
N ASN A 167 3.11 16.70 6.94
CA ASN A 167 2.00 16.54 6.00
C ASN A 167 2.25 15.50 4.90
N ALA A 168 3.45 14.92 4.79
CA ALA A 168 3.77 13.90 3.78
C ALA A 168 3.21 12.52 4.20
N ALA A 169 1.92 12.29 3.98
CA ALA A 169 1.25 11.04 4.35
C ALA A 169 1.68 9.88 3.46
N ASN A 170 2.12 8.80 4.09
CA ASN A 170 2.47 7.54 3.45
C ASN A 170 1.19 6.84 2.94
N ILE A 171 1.09 6.66 1.63
CA ILE A 171 0.02 5.90 0.97
C ILE A 171 0.48 4.53 0.49
N ALA A 172 1.60 4.05 1.05
CA ALA A 172 2.21 2.74 0.74
C ALA A 172 2.51 2.55 -0.75
N LEU A 173 2.90 3.62 -1.44
CA LEU A 173 3.43 3.59 -2.81
C LEU A 173 4.92 3.88 -2.76
N HIS A 174 5.72 2.87 -3.07
CA HIS A 174 7.17 2.91 -2.94
C HIS A 174 7.85 2.57 -4.27
N TYR A 175 9.01 3.17 -4.47
CA TYR A 175 9.97 2.87 -5.52
C TYR A 175 11.26 2.40 -4.85
N TYR A 176 11.92 1.43 -5.47
CA TYR A 176 13.27 1.01 -5.13
C TYR A 176 14.09 0.87 -6.41
N SER A 177 15.34 1.35 -6.39
CA SER A 177 16.33 0.85 -7.34
C SER A 177 16.58 -0.63 -7.04
N PHE A 178 16.87 -1.43 -8.07
CA PHE A 178 17.15 -2.85 -7.89
C PHE A 178 18.30 -3.08 -6.92
N GLU A 179 19.39 -2.31 -7.03
CA GLU A 179 20.56 -2.43 -6.15
C GLU A 179 20.21 -2.19 -4.68
N PHE A 180 19.39 -1.17 -4.39
CA PHE A 180 18.96 -0.90 -3.03
C PHE A 180 18.00 -1.98 -2.52
N LEU A 181 17.06 -2.45 -3.35
CA LEU A 181 16.16 -3.55 -2.97
C LEU A 181 16.94 -4.83 -2.69
N ALA A 182 17.92 -5.18 -3.52
CA ALA A 182 18.76 -6.35 -3.34
C ALA A 182 19.52 -6.29 -2.01
N LYS A 183 20.11 -5.14 -1.69
CA LYS A 183 20.73 -4.90 -0.37
C LYS A 183 19.74 -5.08 0.77
N CYS A 184 18.52 -4.58 0.63
CA CYS A 184 17.48 -4.75 1.66
C CYS A 184 17.14 -6.22 1.91
N CYS A 185 17.12 -7.04 0.86
CA CYS A 185 16.76 -8.45 0.95
C CYS A 185 17.89 -9.33 1.52
N LEU A 186 19.15 -8.97 1.27
CA LEU A 186 20.30 -9.82 1.58
C LEU A 186 21.08 -9.40 2.84
N ASP A 187 21.10 -8.11 3.14
CA ASP A 187 22.03 -7.56 4.14
C ASP A 187 21.34 -6.93 5.36
N LEU A 188 20.03 -6.67 5.28
CA LEU A 188 19.31 -5.91 6.31
C LEU A 188 18.45 -6.79 7.20
N LYS A 189 18.41 -6.43 8.48
CA LYS A 189 17.45 -6.94 9.47
C LYS A 189 16.60 -5.79 9.96
N LEU A 190 15.28 -5.90 9.76
CA LEU A 190 14.33 -4.89 10.19
C LEU A 190 13.95 -5.07 11.67
N PRO A 191 13.62 -3.97 12.37
CA PRO A 191 12.99 -4.08 13.68
C PRO A 191 11.60 -4.71 13.56
N HIS A 192 11.11 -5.26 14.66
CA HIS A 192 9.72 -5.67 14.79
C HIS A 192 8.94 -4.65 15.61
N HIS A 193 7.77 -4.27 15.11
CA HIS A 193 6.78 -3.46 15.80
C HIS A 193 5.78 -4.36 16.53
N ILE A 194 5.32 -3.92 17.70
CA ILE A 194 4.41 -4.68 18.55
C ILE A 194 2.96 -4.25 18.26
N ALA A 195 2.16 -5.19 17.77
CA ALA A 195 0.72 -5.01 17.58
C ALA A 195 -0.07 -5.86 18.58
N ARG A 196 -0.81 -5.21 19.49
CA ARG A 196 -1.70 -5.89 20.45
C ARG A 196 -2.99 -6.31 19.75
N LYS A 197 -3.34 -7.59 19.84
CA LYS A 197 -4.49 -8.18 19.13
C LYS A 197 -5.24 -9.19 20.00
N LYS A 198 -6.50 -9.43 19.61
CA LYS A 198 -7.30 -10.57 20.07
C LYS A 198 -6.82 -11.80 19.32
N ILE A 199 -6.07 -12.67 19.98
CA ILE A 199 -5.44 -13.86 19.40
C ILE A 199 -6.16 -15.09 19.94
N PRO A 200 -6.83 -15.87 19.08
CA PRO A 200 -7.41 -17.15 19.49
C PRO A 200 -6.33 -18.06 20.10
N PHE A 201 -6.66 -18.70 21.22
CA PHE A 201 -5.73 -19.51 21.99
C PHE A 201 -6.38 -20.79 22.53
N LEU A 202 -5.57 -21.80 22.80
CA LEU A 202 -5.99 -23.04 23.45
C LEU A 202 -6.30 -22.79 24.93
N ASP A 203 -7.51 -23.10 25.36
CA ASP A 203 -7.81 -23.33 26.76
C ASP A 203 -7.35 -24.74 27.13
N VAL A 204 -6.31 -24.83 27.95
CA VAL A 204 -5.68 -26.09 28.35
C VAL A 204 -6.62 -26.95 29.20
N ALA A 205 -7.56 -26.35 29.93
CA ALA A 205 -8.48 -27.10 30.80
C ALA A 205 -9.56 -27.83 30.00
N THR A 206 -10.08 -27.19 28.94
CA THR A 206 -11.16 -27.74 28.11
C THR A 206 -10.65 -28.41 26.85
N GLY A 207 -9.46 -28.03 26.38
CA GLY A 207 -8.90 -28.45 25.09
C GLY A 207 -9.46 -27.69 23.88
N GLU A 208 -10.28 -26.66 24.10
CA GLU A 208 -10.94 -25.90 23.03
C GLU A 208 -10.19 -24.61 22.69
N THR A 209 -10.36 -24.13 21.45
CA THR A 209 -9.84 -22.81 21.03
C THR A 209 -10.81 -21.71 21.43
N VAL A 210 -10.34 -20.76 22.24
CA VAL A 210 -11.12 -19.61 22.71
C VAL A 210 -10.72 -18.35 21.94
N THR A 211 -11.72 -17.59 21.49
CA THR A 211 -11.50 -16.25 20.93
C THR A 211 -11.74 -15.21 22.02
N PRO A 212 -10.72 -14.40 22.40
CA PRO A 212 -10.83 -13.49 23.52
C PRO A 212 -11.63 -12.23 23.17
N GLU A 213 -12.32 -11.67 24.16
CA GLU A 213 -13.09 -10.41 24.00
C GLU A 213 -12.21 -9.16 24.01
N GLN A 214 -11.04 -9.22 24.64
CA GLN A 214 -10.05 -8.15 24.73
C GLN A 214 -8.69 -8.61 24.19
N PRO A 215 -7.79 -7.70 23.77
CA PRO A 215 -6.44 -8.09 23.36
C PRO A 215 -5.73 -8.89 24.46
N ASN A 216 -5.25 -10.08 24.12
CA ASN A 216 -4.61 -11.03 25.04
C ASN A 216 -3.16 -11.34 24.66
N GLY A 217 -2.67 -10.79 23.54
CA GLY A 217 -1.31 -11.04 23.09
C GLY A 217 -0.82 -10.04 22.05
N ILE A 218 0.42 -10.26 21.64
CA ILE A 218 1.19 -9.43 20.72
C ILE A 218 1.49 -10.20 19.44
N LYS A 219 1.43 -9.49 18.33
CA LYS A 219 1.99 -9.88 17.04
C LYS A 219 3.20 -9.00 16.76
N LEU A 220 4.22 -9.60 16.17
CA LEU A 220 5.41 -8.90 15.71
C LEU A 220 5.31 -8.67 14.21
N GLU A 221 5.46 -7.43 13.77
CA GLU A 221 5.37 -7.06 12.35
C GLU A 221 6.58 -6.20 11.97
N ALA A 222 7.26 -6.54 10.88
CA ALA A 222 8.21 -5.63 10.24
C ALA A 222 7.45 -4.71 9.28
N PHE A 223 7.90 -3.46 9.11
CA PHE A 223 7.30 -2.54 8.15
C PHE A 223 8.17 -2.31 6.92
N ILE A 224 7.52 -2.31 5.75
CA ILE A 224 8.17 -2.15 4.44
C ILE A 224 8.97 -0.86 4.35
N PHE A 225 8.54 0.20 5.04
CA PHE A 225 9.19 1.50 5.00
C PHE A 225 10.36 1.66 6.00
N ASP A 226 10.63 0.67 6.86
CA ASP A 226 11.75 0.77 7.81
C ASP A 226 13.12 0.73 7.12
N VAL A 227 13.16 0.35 5.84
CA VAL A 227 14.40 0.37 5.06
C VAL A 227 14.85 1.77 4.67
N TYR A 228 13.96 2.78 4.68
CA TYR A 228 14.28 4.13 4.19
C TYR A 228 15.45 4.78 4.92
N LYS A 229 15.69 4.42 6.18
CA LYS A 229 16.85 4.92 6.95
C LYS A 229 18.20 4.45 6.39
N TYR A 230 18.21 3.34 5.65
CA TYR A 230 19.42 2.77 5.05
C TYR A 230 19.68 3.28 3.62
N ALA A 231 18.71 3.94 2.98
CA ALA A 231 18.89 4.57 1.67
C ALA A 231 19.90 5.72 1.75
N ASN A 232 20.67 5.95 0.68
CA ASN A 232 21.56 7.11 0.57
C ASN A 232 20.84 8.31 -0.05
N SER A 233 19.90 8.04 -0.95
CA SER A 233 19.11 9.04 -1.65
C SER A 233 17.64 8.62 -1.66
N VAL A 234 16.77 9.53 -1.24
CA VAL A 234 15.31 9.31 -1.17
C VAL A 234 14.59 10.39 -1.95
N CYS A 235 13.68 10.00 -2.82
CA CYS A 235 12.75 10.91 -3.48
C CYS A 235 11.35 10.81 -2.85
N VAL A 236 10.81 11.93 -2.35
CA VAL A 236 9.42 11.98 -1.89
C VAL A 236 8.63 12.81 -2.91
N VAL A 237 7.68 12.17 -3.59
CA VAL A 237 6.88 12.77 -4.67
C VAL A 237 5.47 13.04 -4.15
N GLN A 238 5.08 14.31 -4.19
CA GLN A 238 3.74 14.72 -3.81
C GLN A 238 2.73 14.32 -4.89
N GLY A 239 1.76 13.50 -4.52
CA GLY A 239 0.60 13.13 -5.32
C GLY A 239 -0.66 13.91 -4.91
N HIS A 240 -1.77 13.54 -5.55
CA HIS A 240 -3.10 14.10 -5.32
C HIS A 240 -4.03 13.03 -4.77
N ARG A 241 -4.62 13.27 -3.59
CA ARG A 241 -5.53 12.31 -2.94
C ARG A 241 -6.63 11.79 -3.87
N ALA A 242 -7.30 12.68 -4.58
CA ALA A 242 -8.38 12.33 -5.50
C ALA A 242 -7.94 11.51 -6.74
N ARG A 243 -6.64 11.39 -7.01
CA ARG A 243 -6.08 10.65 -8.15
C ARG A 243 -5.31 9.40 -7.73
N ASP A 244 -4.74 9.44 -6.53
CA ASP A 244 -3.72 8.47 -6.10
C ASP A 244 -4.15 7.62 -4.91
N PHE A 245 -5.27 7.93 -4.23
CA PHE A 245 -5.58 7.28 -2.95
C PHE A 245 -7.08 7.08 -2.69
N ALA A 246 -7.52 5.83 -2.80
CA ALA A 246 -8.85 5.35 -2.43
C ALA A 246 -8.72 3.99 -1.72
N PRO A 247 -8.34 3.97 -0.43
CA PRO A 247 -8.12 2.72 0.30
C PRO A 247 -9.44 2.01 0.63
N VAL A 248 -9.41 0.68 0.65
CA VAL A 248 -10.52 -0.19 1.09
C VAL A 248 -10.09 -0.95 2.34
N LYS A 249 -10.42 -0.40 3.50
CA LYS A 249 -10.07 -0.92 4.84
C LYS A 249 -11.29 -1.41 5.62
N ASN A 250 -12.46 -0.86 5.34
CA ASN A 250 -13.69 -1.07 6.09
C ASN A 250 -14.77 -1.75 5.23
N ALA A 251 -15.78 -2.30 5.89
CA ALA A 251 -16.92 -2.91 5.20
C ALA A 251 -17.74 -1.86 4.41
N GLU A 252 -18.49 -2.30 3.41
CA GLU A 252 -19.37 -1.40 2.64
C GLU A 252 -20.40 -0.71 3.56
N GLY A 253 -20.64 0.58 3.32
CA GLY A 253 -21.61 1.37 4.08
C GLY A 253 -21.07 1.99 5.38
N THR A 254 -19.78 1.83 5.71
CA THR A 254 -19.17 2.55 6.84
C THR A 254 -18.90 4.03 6.56
N GLY A 255 -19.06 4.46 5.30
CA GLY A 255 -18.90 5.85 4.88
C GLY A 255 -17.46 6.37 4.84
N LYS A 256 -16.47 5.49 5.00
CA LYS A 256 -15.05 5.83 4.96
C LYS A 256 -14.20 4.61 4.62
N ASP A 257 -13.27 4.79 3.69
CA ASP A 257 -12.27 3.80 3.28
C ASP A 257 -12.90 2.41 3.05
N SER A 258 -14.02 2.38 2.32
CA SER A 258 -14.90 1.22 2.09
C SER A 258 -15.19 1.03 0.59
N PRO A 259 -15.69 -0.15 0.15
CA PRO A 259 -15.96 -0.42 -1.26
C PRO A 259 -16.82 0.63 -1.97
N ASP A 260 -17.85 1.16 -1.30
CA ASP A 260 -18.72 2.23 -1.80
C ASP A 260 -17.97 3.55 -2.01
N THR A 261 -17.17 3.98 -1.02
CA THR A 261 -16.35 5.21 -1.16
C THR A 261 -15.28 5.07 -2.25
N ALA A 262 -14.66 3.90 -2.40
CA ALA A 262 -13.67 3.67 -3.43
C ALA A 262 -14.29 3.70 -4.84
N ARG A 263 -15.47 3.10 -5.01
CA ARG A 263 -16.24 3.12 -6.26
C ARG A 263 -16.65 4.55 -6.64
N GLU A 264 -17.08 5.35 -5.67
CA GLU A 264 -17.40 6.76 -5.88
C GLU A 264 -16.16 7.54 -6.34
N LEU A 265 -15.02 7.37 -5.66
CA LEU A 265 -13.77 8.05 -6.01
C LEU A 265 -13.29 7.69 -7.42
N ILE A 266 -13.31 6.40 -7.79
CA ILE A 266 -12.95 5.94 -9.14
C ILE A 266 -13.86 6.59 -10.19
N THR A 267 -15.17 6.49 -9.99
CA THR A 267 -16.13 6.92 -11.02
C THR A 267 -16.20 8.44 -11.16
N THR A 268 -15.96 9.17 -10.07
CA THR A 268 -15.80 10.63 -10.07
C THR A 268 -14.51 11.04 -10.80
N LEU A 269 -13.38 10.36 -10.54
CA LEU A 269 -12.12 10.64 -11.22
C LEU A 269 -12.24 10.44 -12.74
N HIS A 270 -12.83 9.33 -13.15
CA HIS A 270 -13.04 9.03 -14.57
C HIS A 270 -13.99 10.03 -15.24
N ALA A 271 -15.06 10.45 -14.56
CA ALA A 271 -15.92 11.53 -15.05
C ALA A 271 -15.15 12.85 -15.20
N GLN A 272 -14.26 13.16 -14.26
CA GLN A 272 -13.39 14.33 -14.34
C GLN A 272 -12.44 14.24 -15.55
N TRP A 273 -11.91 13.06 -15.88
CA TRP A 273 -11.08 12.90 -17.07
C TRP A 273 -11.84 13.22 -18.37
N ILE A 274 -13.12 12.82 -18.46
CA ILE A 274 -13.98 13.19 -19.59
C ILE A 274 -14.12 14.72 -19.69
N THR A 275 -14.39 15.39 -18.57
CA THR A 275 -14.56 16.85 -18.58
C THR A 275 -13.25 17.60 -18.85
N ASP A 276 -12.13 17.13 -18.29
CA ASP A 276 -10.80 17.70 -18.52
C ASP A 276 -10.38 17.60 -20.00
N ALA A 277 -10.83 16.55 -20.70
CA ALA A 277 -10.61 16.38 -22.14
C ALA A 277 -11.58 17.21 -23.01
N GLY A 278 -12.52 17.96 -22.42
CA GLY A 278 -13.54 18.72 -23.14
C GLY A 278 -14.75 17.90 -23.57
N GLY A 279 -14.96 16.72 -22.98
CA GLY A 279 -16.17 15.92 -23.13
C GLY A 279 -17.27 16.31 -22.13
N VAL A 280 -18.39 15.58 -22.18
CA VAL A 280 -19.59 15.84 -21.37
C VAL A 280 -20.13 14.54 -20.78
N ILE A 281 -20.42 14.53 -19.48
CA ILE A 281 -21.23 13.49 -18.85
C ILE A 281 -22.71 13.85 -18.99
N GLU A 282 -23.49 13.03 -19.68
CA GLU A 282 -24.90 13.27 -19.96
C GLU A 282 -25.83 12.58 -18.95
N ASN A 283 -27.08 13.04 -18.86
CA ASN A 283 -28.12 12.42 -18.04
C ASN A 283 -27.75 12.30 -16.55
N VAL A 284 -26.96 13.25 -16.03
CA VAL A 284 -26.65 13.33 -14.61
C VAL A 284 -27.91 13.74 -13.84
N PRO A 285 -28.39 12.93 -12.88
CA PRO A 285 -29.56 13.30 -12.07
C PRO A 285 -29.31 14.58 -11.26
N GLU A 286 -30.36 15.35 -11.01
CA GLU A 286 -30.26 16.56 -10.18
C GLU A 286 -29.74 16.22 -8.78
N GLY A 287 -28.72 16.97 -8.33
CA GLY A 287 -28.08 16.77 -7.02
C GLY A 287 -27.10 15.60 -6.93
N VAL A 288 -26.83 14.89 -8.03
CA VAL A 288 -25.87 13.76 -8.07
C VAL A 288 -24.58 14.18 -8.78
N PRO A 289 -23.38 13.86 -8.26
CA PRO A 289 -22.14 14.14 -8.97
C PRO A 289 -22.02 13.31 -10.27
N PRO A 290 -21.45 13.87 -11.35
CA PRO A 290 -21.15 13.10 -12.55
C PRO A 290 -20.25 11.90 -12.24
N ALA A 291 -20.56 10.75 -12.84
CA ALA A 291 -19.86 9.50 -12.60
C ALA A 291 -19.84 8.67 -13.88
N CYS A 292 -18.72 8.03 -14.19
CA CYS A 292 -18.60 6.99 -15.19
C CYS A 292 -17.40 6.10 -14.86
N GLU A 293 -17.31 4.90 -15.42
CA GLU A 293 -16.11 4.06 -15.29
C GLU A 293 -15.43 3.92 -16.65
N ILE A 294 -14.11 4.13 -16.70
CA ILE A 294 -13.31 3.96 -17.91
C ILE A 294 -12.40 2.76 -17.68
N ALA A 295 -12.39 1.82 -18.63
CA ALA A 295 -11.48 0.69 -18.59
C ALA A 295 -10.03 1.19 -18.71
N ALA A 296 -9.10 0.62 -17.92
CA ALA A 296 -7.68 0.95 -18.00
C ALA A 296 -7.06 0.71 -19.40
N SER A 297 -7.68 -0.14 -20.23
CA SER A 297 -7.29 -0.37 -21.63
C SER A 297 -7.67 0.78 -22.57
N ALA A 298 -8.65 1.61 -22.19
CA ALA A 298 -9.04 2.80 -22.94
C ALA A 298 -8.19 4.01 -22.52
N SER A 299 -7.95 4.16 -21.23
CA SER A 299 -7.16 5.25 -20.65
C SER A 299 -6.58 4.82 -19.31
N TYR A 300 -5.27 4.97 -19.12
CA TYR A 300 -4.56 4.62 -17.89
C TYR A 300 -4.67 5.70 -16.83
N ALA A 301 -4.51 6.97 -17.21
CA ALA A 301 -4.48 8.13 -16.31
C ALA A 301 -5.21 9.36 -16.89
N GLY A 302 -6.18 9.14 -17.81
CA GLY A 302 -6.97 10.19 -18.44
C GLY A 302 -6.51 10.60 -19.84
N GLU A 303 -5.43 10.01 -20.36
CA GLU A 303 -4.97 10.22 -21.73
C GLU A 303 -5.88 9.52 -22.76
N ASN A 304 -5.77 9.90 -24.04
CA ASN A 304 -6.49 9.31 -25.17
C ASN A 304 -8.03 9.41 -25.13
N ILE A 305 -8.58 10.27 -24.27
CA ILE A 305 -10.00 10.62 -24.28
C ILE A 305 -10.25 11.64 -25.39
N PRO A 306 -11.12 11.36 -26.38
CA PRO A 306 -11.38 12.29 -27.46
C PRO A 306 -12.08 13.57 -26.97
N PRO A 307 -11.72 14.75 -27.49
CA PRO A 307 -12.43 15.97 -27.18
C PRO A 307 -13.88 15.90 -27.68
N GLY A 308 -14.81 16.42 -26.88
CA GLY A 308 -16.24 16.44 -27.23
C GLY A 308 -16.95 15.08 -27.09
N VAL A 309 -16.30 14.05 -26.54
CA VAL A 309 -16.97 12.77 -26.23
C VAL A 309 -18.15 13.01 -25.28
N ARG A 310 -19.26 12.31 -25.51
CA ARG A 310 -20.47 12.39 -24.67
C ARG A 310 -20.73 11.01 -24.07
N VAL A 311 -20.76 10.94 -22.74
CA VAL A 311 -20.80 9.69 -21.99
C VAL A 311 -21.99 9.73 -21.03
N PRO A 312 -22.93 8.78 -21.04
CA PRO A 312 -24.01 8.75 -20.06
C PRO A 312 -23.50 8.58 -18.63
N HIS A 313 -24.15 9.22 -17.67
CA HIS A 313 -23.93 9.01 -16.24
C HIS A 313 -24.03 7.52 -15.87
N ALA A 314 -23.16 7.08 -14.96
CA ALA A 314 -23.04 5.70 -14.48
C ALA A 314 -22.82 4.64 -15.58
N SER A 315 -22.24 5.04 -16.72
CA SER A 315 -21.86 4.10 -17.78
C SER A 315 -20.42 3.58 -17.62
N TYR A 316 -20.13 2.48 -18.30
CA TYR A 316 -18.80 1.89 -18.39
C TYR A 316 -18.26 1.97 -19.82
N VAL A 317 -17.09 2.57 -20.00
CA VAL A 317 -16.44 2.84 -21.28
C VAL A 317 -15.26 1.89 -21.46
N GLN A 318 -15.40 0.90 -22.35
CA GLN A 318 -14.30 -0.02 -22.68
C GLN A 318 -13.36 0.52 -23.76
N THR A 319 -13.88 1.34 -24.66
CA THR A 319 -13.15 1.95 -25.77
C THR A 319 -13.83 3.26 -26.15
N PHE A 320 -13.06 4.30 -26.44
CA PHE A 320 -13.59 5.47 -27.14
C PHE A 320 -13.66 5.17 -28.64
N ALA A 321 -14.76 5.52 -29.30
CA ALA A 321 -14.84 5.43 -30.76
C ALA A 321 -13.73 6.30 -31.38
N LYS A 322 -12.99 5.73 -32.33
CA LYS A 322 -12.00 6.47 -33.12
C LYS A 322 -12.67 7.39 -34.12
#